data_AF-A0A843IEL5-F1
#
_entry.id   AF-A0A843IEL5-F1
#
_cell.length_a   1.000
_cell.length_b   1.000
_cell.length_c   1.000
_cell.angle_alpha   90.00
_cell.angle_beta   90.00
_cell.angle_gamma   90.00
#
_symmetry.space_group_name_H-M   'P 1'
#
loop_
_entity.id
_entity.type
_entity.pdbx_description
1 polymer ?
#
loop_
_entity_poly.entity_id
_entity_poly.type
_entity_poly.pdbx_seq_one_letter_code
_entity_poly.pdbx_strand_id
1 'polypeptide(L)'
;MSTTPIFPISAELIFWDREGFIFEVTGSTGDIYVVGFDYVDGWFCPCPDYHFRKHECKHIRECKHELTTKNMNVSDLLFCEVTA
;
A
#
# COMPACT_ATOMS: atom_id res chain seq x y z
N MET A 1 -5.75 -20.12 26.78
CA MET A 1 -5.87 -18.78 26.15
C MET A 1 -4.69 -18.65 25.19
N SER A 2 -4.90 -18.81 23.87
CA SER A 2 -3.81 -18.67 22.90
C SER A 2 -3.60 -17.19 22.62
N THR A 3 -2.47 -16.64 23.04
CA THR A 3 -2.02 -15.31 22.62
C THR A 3 -1.52 -15.43 21.19
N THR A 4 -2.30 -14.97 20.20
CA THR A 4 -1.80 -14.84 18.84
C THR A 4 -0.63 -13.85 18.84
N PRO A 5 0.54 -14.20 18.26
CA PRO A 5 1.63 -13.25 18.14
C PRO A 5 1.15 -12.03 17.34
N ILE A 6 1.36 -10.83 17.89
CA ILE A 6 1.09 -9.57 17.20
C ILE A 6 2.30 -9.30 16.32
N PHE A 7 2.16 -9.48 15.01
CA PHE A 7 3.18 -9.05 14.06
C PHE A 7 3.03 -7.54 13.80
N PRO A 8 4.14 -6.77 13.75
CA PRO A 8 4.05 -5.38 13.32
C PRO A 8 3.54 -5.34 11.88
N ILE A 9 2.62 -4.41 11.60
CA ILE A 9 2.17 -4.18 10.23
C ILE A 9 3.33 -3.51 9.49
N SER A 10 3.69 -4.04 8.33
CA SER A 10 4.75 -3.50 7.48
C SER A 10 4.27 -3.51 6.05
N ALA A 11 4.57 -2.45 5.31
CA ALA A 11 4.29 -2.36 3.88
C ALA A 11 5.61 -2.27 3.10
N GLU A 12 5.72 -3.04 2.03
CA GLU A 12 6.84 -3.00 1.09
C GLU A 12 6.32 -2.72 -0.32
N LEU A 13 6.88 -1.71 -0.98
CA LEU A 13 6.57 -1.41 -2.38
C LEU A 13 7.23 -2.48 -3.27
N ILE A 14 6.41 -3.31 -3.93
CA ILE A 14 6.89 -4.40 -4.78
C ILE A 14 6.86 -4.04 -6.27
N PHE A 15 5.98 -3.12 -6.68
CA PHE A 15 5.88 -2.66 -8.06
C PHE A 15 5.36 -1.22 -8.13
N TRP A 16 5.86 -0.45 -9.09
CA TRP A 16 5.38 0.89 -9.38
C TRP A 16 5.59 1.23 -10.85
N ASP A 17 4.66 2.00 -11.41
CA ASP A 17 4.73 2.53 -12.76
C ASP A 17 3.99 3.87 -12.85
N ARG A 18 3.61 4.28 -14.07
CA ARG A 18 2.87 5.53 -14.31
C ARG A 18 1.36 5.40 -14.02
N GLU A 19 0.85 4.18 -13.89
CA GLU A 19 -0.55 3.89 -13.61
C GLU A 19 -0.80 3.75 -12.09
N GLY A 20 0.24 3.39 -11.31
CA GLY A 20 0.09 3.28 -9.87
C GLY A 20 1.22 2.60 -9.11
N PHE A 21 0.86 2.06 -7.95
CA PHE A 21 1.74 1.37 -7.01
C PHE A 21 1.10 0.06 -6.54
N ILE A 22 1.94 -0.95 -6.27
CA ILE A 22 1.53 -2.20 -5.64
C ILE A 22 2.45 -2.44 -4.44
N PHE A 23 1.83 -2.69 -3.30
CA PHE A 23 2.48 -3.01 -2.04
C PHE A 23 2.16 -4.43 -1.60
N GLU A 24 3.15 -5.09 -1.03
CA GLU A 24 2.95 -6.24 -0.16
C GLU A 24 2.87 -5.74 1.29
N VAL A 25 1.82 -6.11 2.01
CA VAL A 25 1.57 -5.67 3.38
C VAL A 25 1.39 -6.87 4.30
N THR A 26 2.25 -6.98 5.30
CA THR A 26 2.09 -7.97 6.37
C THR A 26 1.08 -7.44 7.38
N GLY A 27 -0.02 -8.16 7.56
CA GLY A 27 -1.06 -7.85 8.54
C GLY A 27 -0.66 -8.22 9.96
N SER A 28 -1.40 -7.70 10.94
CA SER A 28 -1.13 -7.93 12.37
C SER A 28 -1.23 -9.39 12.83
N THR A 29 -1.86 -10.24 12.01
CA THR A 29 -2.04 -11.69 12.20
C THR A 29 -1.00 -12.53 11.45
N GLY A 30 -0.08 -11.89 10.70
CA GLY A 30 0.89 -12.55 9.82
C GLY A 30 0.38 -12.85 8.41
N ASP A 31 -0.89 -12.52 8.10
CA ASP A 31 -1.43 -12.64 6.75
C ASP A 31 -0.79 -11.61 5.82
N ILE A 32 -0.53 -11.99 4.56
CA ILE A 32 0.03 -11.10 3.55
C ILE A 32 -1.09 -10.57 2.65
N TYR A 33 -1.11 -9.26 2.44
CA TYR A 33 -2.09 -8.57 1.60
C TYR A 33 -1.39 -7.83 0.46
N VAL A 34 -1.93 -7.93 -0.75
CA VAL A 34 -1.49 -7.12 -1.89
C VAL A 34 -2.38 -5.88 -1.98
N VAL A 35 -1.81 -4.71 -1.73
CA VAL A 35 -2.52 -3.42 -1.74
C VAL A 35 -2.13 -2.65 -2.99
N GLY A 36 -3.13 -2.23 -3.75
CA GLY A 36 -2.94 -1.42 -4.96
C GLY A 36 -3.29 0.04 -4.71
N PHE A 37 -2.63 0.92 -5.44
CA PHE A 37 -3.09 2.27 -5.70
C PHE A 37 -2.99 2.51 -7.19
N ASP A 38 -4.02 3.10 -7.77
CA ASP A 38 -3.98 3.63 -9.13
C ASP A 38 -4.49 5.08 -9.16
N TYR A 39 -4.19 5.80 -10.23
CA TYR A 39 -4.57 7.21 -10.38
C TYR A 39 -6.05 7.45 -10.71
N VAL A 40 -6.80 6.40 -11.06
CA VAL A 40 -8.17 6.48 -11.58
C VAL A 40 -9.19 6.18 -10.48
N ASP A 41 -9.08 5.00 -9.88
CA ASP A 41 -9.93 4.43 -8.83
C ASP A 41 -9.33 4.62 -7.42
N GLY A 42 -8.03 4.91 -7.32
CA GLY A 42 -7.37 5.24 -6.06
C GLY A 42 -6.87 4.01 -5.29
N TRP A 43 -6.96 4.04 -3.96
CA TRP A 43 -6.45 2.96 -3.10
C TRP A 43 -7.40 1.77 -3.07
N PHE A 44 -6.87 0.56 -3.25
CA PHE A 44 -7.57 -0.70 -3.13
C PHE A 44 -6.86 -1.65 -2.17
N CYS A 45 -7.59 -2.21 -1.20
CA CYS A 45 -7.07 -3.22 -0.29
C CYS A 45 -8.03 -4.42 -0.18
N PRO A 46 -7.56 -5.67 -0.31
CA PRO A 46 -8.41 -6.85 -0.23
C PRO A 46 -8.85 -7.20 1.21
N CYS A 47 -8.43 -6.44 2.22
CA CYS A 47 -8.79 -6.75 3.60
C CYS A 47 -10.30 -6.54 3.88
N PRO A 48 -10.89 -7.30 4.81
CA PRO A 48 -12.30 -7.18 5.16
C PRO A 48 -12.71 -5.78 5.59
N ASP A 49 -11.87 -5.09 6.35
CA ASP A 49 -12.14 -3.73 6.84
C ASP A 49 -12.39 -2.76 5.68
N TYR A 50 -11.50 -2.77 4.68
CA TYR A 50 -11.67 -1.95 3.48
C TYR A 50 -12.87 -2.41 2.65
N HIS A 51 -13.01 -3.72 2.44
CA HIS A 51 -14.06 -4.28 1.60
C HIS A 51 -15.48 -3.92 2.09
N PHE A 52 -15.74 -4.07 3.39
CA PHE A 52 -17.07 -3.88 3.98
C PHE A 52 -17.34 -2.43 4.40
N ARG A 53 -16.34 -1.73 4.94
CA ARG A 53 -16.56 -0.38 5.47
C ARG A 53 -16.24 0.72 4.46
N LYS A 54 -15.58 0.38 3.34
CA LYS A 54 -15.16 1.32 2.27
C LYS A 54 -14.40 2.53 2.80
N HIS A 55 -13.65 2.32 3.89
CA HIS A 55 -12.84 3.34 4.54
C HIS A 55 -11.37 2.96 4.48
N GLU A 56 -10.51 3.95 4.71
CA GLU A 56 -9.07 3.74 4.78
C GLU A 56 -8.72 2.75 5.90
N CYS A 57 -8.21 1.58 5.51
CA CYS A 57 -7.79 0.55 6.44
C CYS A 57 -6.35 0.80 6.93
N LYS A 58 -5.97 0.10 8.00
CA LYS A 58 -4.60 0.13 8.55
C LYS A 58 -3.51 -0.21 7.52
N HIS A 59 -3.81 -1.08 6.54
CA HIS A 59 -2.85 -1.44 5.49
C HIS A 59 -2.57 -0.29 4.54
N ILE A 60 -3.62 0.42 4.08
CA ILE A 60 -3.47 1.61 3.22
C ILE A 60 -2.71 2.71 3.96
N ARG A 61 -2.97 2.91 5.26
CA ARG A 61 -2.23 3.87 6.08
C ARG A 61 -0.73 3.57 6.10
N GLU A 62 -0.37 2.30 6.22
CA GLU A 62 1.03 1.89 6.21
C GLU A 62 1.68 2.11 4.84
N CYS A 63 0.99 1.76 3.74
CA CYS A 63 1.47 2.05 2.38
C CYS A 63 1.73 3.55 2.16
N LYS A 64 0.85 4.42 2.66
CA LYS A 64 1.02 5.88 2.59
C LYS A 64 2.22 6.36 3.41
N HIS A 65 2.41 5.80 4.60
CA HIS A 65 3.56 6.09 5.44
C HIS A 65 4.87 5.66 4.74
N GLU A 66 4.87 4.51 4.09
CA GLU A 66 6.01 4.00 3.33
C GLU A 66 6.38 4.91 2.14
N LEU A 67 5.38 5.36 1.36
CA LEU A 67 5.59 6.32 0.28
C LEU A 67 6.17 7.65 0.78
N THR A 68 5.64 8.14 1.90
CA THR A 68 6.12 9.39 2.53
C THR A 68 7.57 9.22 3.00
N THR A 69 7.89 8.08 3.62
CA THR A 69 9.24 7.76 4.12
C THR A 69 10.26 7.65 2.99
N LYS A 70 9.87 7.05 1.87
CA LYS A 70 10.72 6.93 0.68
C LYS A 70 10.83 8.22 -0.12
N ASN A 71 10.17 9.30 0.31
CA ASN A 71 10.09 10.58 -0.40
C ASN A 71 9.65 10.41 -1.86
N MET A 72 8.84 9.38 -2.13
CA MET A 72 8.24 9.17 -3.44
C MET A 72 7.02 10.06 -3.52
N ASN A 73 7.15 11.27 -4.08
CA ASN A 73 5.97 12.01 -4.47
C ASN A 73 5.36 11.35 -5.68
N VAL A 74 4.04 11.20 -5.62
CA VAL A 74 3.22 10.75 -6.74
C VAL A 74 3.43 11.64 -7.99
N SER A 75 3.85 12.90 -7.79
CA SER A 75 4.23 13.85 -8.84
C SER A 75 5.64 13.67 -9.42
N ASP A 76 6.53 12.91 -8.79
CA ASP A 76 7.90 12.68 -9.29
C ASP A 76 7.94 11.60 -10.40
N LEU A 77 6.84 10.85 -10.58
CA LEU A 77 6.70 9.80 -11.60
C LEU A 77 6.32 10.32 -12.98
N LEU A 78 6.02 11.62 -13.12
CA LEU A 78 5.59 12.24 -14.38
C LEU A 78 6.75 12.69 -15.29
N PHE A 79 8.02 12.54 -14.87
CA PHE A 79 9.18 13.09 -15.59
C PHE A 79 10.17 12.07 -16.17
N CYS A 80 9.86 10.77 -16.15
CA CYS A 80 10.74 9.78 -16.79
C CYS A 80 10.38 9.59 -18.28
N GLU A 81 10.39 10.68 -19.07
CA GLU A 81 10.28 10.59 -20.53
C GLU A 81 10.75 11.83 -21.32
N VAL A 82 11.88 12.47 -20.98
CA VAL A 82 12.62 13.27 -22.00
C VAL A 82 14.13 13.27 -21.72
N THR A 83 14.80 12.16 -21.98
CA THR A 83 16.23 12.20 -22.38
C THR A 83 16.37 11.34 -23.63
N ALA A 84 16.15 11.98 -24.78
CA ALA A 84 16.57 11.53 -26.09
C ALA A 84 17.58 12.54 -26.63
#